data_AF-A0A3P8SEE4-F1
#
_entry.id   AF-A0A3P8SEE4-F1
#
_cell.length_a   1.000
_cell.length_b   1.000
_cell.length_c   1.000
_cell.angle_alpha   90.00
_cell.angle_beta   90.00
_cell.angle_gamma   90.00
#
_symmetry.space_group_name_H-M   'P 1'
#
loop_
_entity.id
_entity.type
_entity.pdbx_description
1 polymer ?
#
loop_
_entity_poly.entity_id
_entity_poly.type
_entity_poly.pdbx_seq_one_letter_code
_entity_poly.pdbx_strand_id
1 'polypeptide(L)'
;MALIRRYSEAMALPDSFIQRQQLDASMADTFLEHLCLLDIDQEPITARNTSIVCTIGPASRSVSKLQEMVKAGMNIARLNFSHGSHEYHGETIKNIREAVETVTSDPLYYRSVAIALDTKGPEIRTGLVKGKVEEEVELQKGSSVRVLTSADDKDKTDGTLIWVDYPSLPKVLSKGGQIYIDDGLIALKVKEIGKDERT
;
A
#
# COMPACT_ATOMS: atom_id res chain seq x y z
N MET A 1 7.57 -27.22 -65.98
CA MET A 1 6.37 -26.37 -65.83
C MET A 1 6.14 -26.21 -64.33
N ALA A 2 6.44 -25.04 -63.77
CA ALA A 2 6.37 -24.77 -62.33
C ALA A 2 5.00 -24.17 -62.00
N LEU A 3 4.28 -24.77 -61.05
CA LEU A 3 2.98 -24.30 -60.56
C LEU A 3 3.18 -23.70 -59.16
N ILE A 4 2.91 -22.40 -59.04
CA ILE A 4 2.81 -21.70 -57.76
C ILE A 4 1.37 -21.84 -57.29
N ARG A 5 1.13 -22.57 -56.18
CA ARG A 5 -0.16 -22.53 -55.47
C ARG A 5 -0.16 -21.31 -54.56
N ARG A 6 -1.13 -20.40 -54.75
CA ARG A 6 -1.50 -19.42 -53.71
C ARG A 6 -2.00 -20.20 -52.49
N TYR A 7 -1.37 -19.95 -51.35
CA TYR A 7 -1.94 -20.30 -50.04
C TYR A 7 -3.16 -19.38 -49.83
N SER A 8 -4.32 -19.77 -50.33
CA SER A 8 -5.59 -19.08 -50.06
C SER A 8 -6.67 -20.07 -49.62
N GLU A 9 -6.27 -21.07 -48.85
CA GLU A 9 -7.18 -21.74 -47.94
C GLU A 9 -6.73 -21.32 -46.54
N ALA A 10 -7.19 -20.14 -46.14
CA ALA A 10 -7.34 -19.88 -44.72
C ALA A 10 -8.26 -21.00 -44.22
N MET A 11 -7.73 -21.90 -43.40
CA MET A 11 -8.59 -22.76 -42.58
C MET A 11 -9.55 -21.80 -41.89
N ALA A 12 -10.84 -21.88 -42.25
CA ALA A 12 -11.88 -21.24 -41.47
C ALA A 12 -11.73 -21.85 -40.07
N LEU A 13 -11.14 -21.08 -39.16
CA LEU A 13 -11.20 -21.38 -37.75
C LEU A 13 -12.70 -21.55 -37.46
N PRO A 14 -13.12 -22.59 -36.71
CA PRO A 14 -14.52 -22.72 -36.35
C PRO A 14 -14.99 -21.39 -35.76
N ASP A 15 -16.23 -20.98 -36.02
CA ASP A 15 -16.83 -19.69 -35.58
C ASP A 15 -16.72 -19.44 -34.05
N SER A 16 -16.22 -20.42 -33.30
CA SER A 16 -15.95 -20.41 -31.86
C SER A 16 -14.47 -20.28 -31.47
N PHE A 17 -13.54 -19.96 -32.38
CA PHE A 17 -12.13 -19.75 -32.01
C PHE A 17 -11.94 -18.36 -31.41
N ILE A 18 -11.88 -18.31 -30.08
CA ILE A 18 -11.68 -17.10 -29.28
C ILE A 18 -10.15 -16.84 -29.18
N GLN A 19 -9.68 -15.73 -29.77
CA GLN A 19 -8.24 -15.36 -29.81
C GLN A 19 -7.69 -14.85 -28.47
N ARG A 20 -7.04 -15.72 -27.70
CA ARG A 20 -6.50 -15.40 -26.36
C ARG A 20 -5.70 -14.10 -26.29
N GLN A 21 -5.54 -13.56 -25.08
CA GLN A 21 -4.66 -12.41 -24.79
C GLN A 21 -5.13 -11.06 -25.37
N GLN A 22 -6.44 -10.90 -25.62
CA GLN A 22 -7.00 -9.67 -26.19
C GLN A 22 -6.41 -9.32 -27.56
N LEU A 23 -6.04 -10.31 -28.37
CA LEU A 23 -5.33 -10.09 -29.64
C LEU A 23 -6.16 -9.25 -30.62
N ASP A 24 -7.46 -9.52 -30.74
CA ASP A 24 -8.36 -8.72 -31.58
C ASP A 24 -8.35 -7.24 -31.15
N ALA A 25 -8.50 -6.98 -29.84
CA ALA A 25 -8.41 -5.63 -29.30
C ALA A 25 -7.02 -4.99 -29.52
N SER A 26 -5.95 -5.78 -29.48
CA SER A 26 -4.58 -5.29 -29.69
C SER A 26 -4.29 -4.85 -31.13
N MET A 27 -5.06 -5.37 -32.09
CA MET A 27 -4.91 -5.10 -33.52
C MET A 27 -5.81 -3.96 -34.01
N ALA A 28 -6.58 -3.32 -33.11
CA ALA A 28 -7.48 -2.22 -33.43
C ALA A 28 -6.73 -1.00 -34.00
N ASP A 29 -7.38 -0.29 -34.92
CA ASP A 29 -6.80 0.89 -35.57
C ASP A 29 -6.83 2.12 -34.66
N THR A 30 -7.71 2.12 -33.66
CA THR A 30 -7.86 3.22 -32.71
C THR A 30 -7.95 2.73 -31.26
N PHE A 31 -7.60 3.62 -30.33
CA PHE A 31 -7.76 3.32 -28.90
C PHE A 31 -9.22 3.13 -28.48
N LEU A 32 -10.16 3.85 -29.12
CA LEU A 32 -11.58 3.66 -28.83
C LEU A 32 -12.06 2.27 -29.26
N GLU A 33 -11.66 1.83 -30.45
CA GLU A 33 -11.96 0.49 -30.95
C GLU A 33 -11.31 -0.60 -30.08
N HIS A 34 -10.05 -0.41 -29.66
CA HIS A 34 -9.40 -1.30 -28.70
C HIS A 34 -10.25 -1.50 -27.43
N LEU A 35 -10.78 -0.42 -26.85
CA LEU A 35 -11.64 -0.51 -25.66
C LEU A 35 -12.96 -1.22 -25.94
N CYS A 36 -13.54 -1.03 -27.13
CA CYS A 36 -14.77 -1.72 -27.54
C CYS A 36 -14.56 -3.22 -27.78
N LEU A 37 -13.35 -3.64 -28.14
CA LEU A 37 -13.00 -5.02 -28.44
C LEU A 37 -12.47 -5.80 -27.23
N LEU A 38 -12.35 -5.18 -26.05
CA LEU A 38 -11.98 -5.89 -24.83
C LEU A 38 -13.03 -6.95 -24.48
N ASP A 39 -12.58 -8.18 -24.28
CA ASP A 39 -13.45 -9.34 -24.11
C ASP A 39 -13.08 -10.13 -22.85
N ILE A 40 -14.06 -10.39 -21.98
CA ILE A 40 -13.88 -11.11 -20.72
C ILE A 40 -13.67 -12.60 -20.90
N ASP A 41 -14.10 -13.16 -22.04
CA ASP A 41 -13.96 -14.58 -22.35
C ASP A 41 -12.55 -14.92 -22.89
N GLN A 42 -11.72 -13.89 -23.10
CA GLN A 42 -10.34 -14.00 -23.55
C GLN A 42 -9.36 -14.22 -22.38
N GLU A 43 -8.87 -15.45 -22.25
CA GLU A 43 -7.88 -15.80 -21.23
C GLU A 43 -6.54 -15.06 -21.41
N PRO A 44 -5.92 -14.57 -20.32
CA PRO A 44 -4.58 -13.99 -20.35
C PRO A 44 -3.49 -15.08 -20.46
N ILE A 45 -2.24 -14.66 -20.69
CA ILE A 45 -1.08 -15.55 -20.55
C ILE A 45 -0.86 -15.96 -19.09
N THR A 46 -0.21 -17.11 -18.89
CA THR A 46 0.17 -17.59 -17.55
C THR A 46 1.18 -16.66 -16.85
N ALA A 47 2.05 -16.00 -17.62
CA ALA A 47 3.07 -15.12 -17.07
C ALA A 47 2.46 -13.80 -16.59
N ARG A 48 2.75 -13.42 -15.35
CA ARG A 48 2.32 -12.14 -14.77
C ARG A 48 3.51 -11.19 -14.72
N ASN A 49 3.45 -10.12 -15.51
CA ASN A 49 4.59 -9.19 -15.69
C ASN A 49 4.74 -8.19 -14.55
N THR A 50 3.64 -7.64 -14.03
CA THR A 50 3.66 -6.71 -12.89
C THR A 50 4.21 -7.42 -11.66
N SER A 51 4.82 -6.74 -10.68
CA SER A 51 5.24 -7.36 -9.40
C SER A 51 4.21 -7.12 -8.29
N ILE A 52 4.12 -8.01 -7.31
CA ILE A 52 3.27 -7.84 -6.11
C ILE A 52 4.16 -7.48 -4.92
N VAL A 53 3.83 -6.37 -4.28
CA VAL A 53 4.42 -5.92 -3.02
C VAL A 53 3.42 -6.18 -1.90
N CYS A 54 3.85 -6.87 -0.84
CA CYS A 54 3.01 -7.15 0.32
C CYS A 54 3.64 -6.56 1.58
N THR A 55 2.89 -5.75 2.33
CA THR A 55 3.33 -5.31 3.66
C THR A 55 3.19 -6.46 4.66
N ILE A 56 4.28 -6.75 5.37
CA ILE A 56 4.32 -7.83 6.35
C ILE A 56 4.02 -7.29 7.75
N GLY A 57 3.13 -7.98 8.46
CA GLY A 57 2.69 -7.61 9.80
C GLY A 57 2.26 -8.82 10.61
N PRO A 58 1.56 -8.62 11.75
CA PRO A 58 1.18 -9.71 12.65
C PRO A 58 0.44 -10.87 11.99
N ALA A 59 -0.43 -10.57 11.01
CA ALA A 59 -1.22 -11.58 10.28
C ALA A 59 -0.40 -12.39 9.25
N SER A 60 0.77 -11.91 8.84
CA SER A 60 1.52 -12.44 7.69
C SER A 60 2.99 -12.76 7.98
N ARG A 61 3.47 -12.58 9.21
CA ARG A 61 4.90 -12.76 9.56
C ARG A 61 5.33 -14.18 9.89
N SER A 62 4.41 -15.13 9.99
CA SER A 62 4.76 -16.54 10.23
C SER A 62 5.34 -17.19 8.97
N VAL A 63 6.29 -18.10 9.14
CA VAL A 63 6.95 -18.79 8.01
C VAL A 63 5.92 -19.49 7.11
N SER A 64 4.94 -20.19 7.70
CA SER A 64 3.88 -20.87 6.94
C SER A 64 3.06 -19.92 6.08
N LYS A 65 2.64 -18.78 6.63
CA LYS A 65 1.86 -17.79 5.89
C LYS A 65 2.69 -17.12 4.80
N LEU A 66 3.97 -16.85 5.07
CA LEU A 66 4.89 -16.31 4.07
C LEU A 66 5.06 -17.27 2.89
N GLN A 67 5.19 -18.58 3.13
CA GLN A 67 5.24 -19.58 2.06
C GLN A 67 3.97 -19.58 1.20
N GLU A 68 2.79 -19.48 1.83
CA GLU A 68 1.51 -19.34 1.11
C GLU A 68 1.52 -18.07 0.24
N MET A 69 2.00 -16.95 0.77
CA MET A 69 2.08 -15.67 0.04
C MET A 69 3.05 -15.75 -1.15
N VAL A 70 4.19 -16.41 -1.00
CA VAL A 70 5.15 -16.63 -2.11
C VAL A 70 4.53 -17.50 -3.22
N LYS A 71 3.82 -18.57 -2.83
CA LYS A 71 3.07 -19.42 -3.78
C LYS A 71 1.97 -18.63 -4.50
N ALA A 72 1.26 -17.78 -3.77
CA ALA A 72 0.22 -16.90 -4.28
C ALA A 72 0.74 -15.76 -5.18
N GLY A 73 2.05 -15.47 -5.18
CA GLY A 73 2.68 -14.54 -6.13
C GLY A 73 3.33 -13.30 -5.53
N MET A 74 3.54 -13.24 -4.20
CA MET A 74 4.33 -12.16 -3.57
C MET A 74 5.75 -12.12 -4.15
N ASN A 75 6.19 -10.93 -4.58
CA ASN A 75 7.55 -10.70 -5.11
C ASN A 75 8.41 -9.85 -4.17
N ILE A 76 7.79 -8.95 -3.41
CA ILE A 76 8.49 -8.02 -2.51
C ILE A 76 7.79 -7.99 -1.16
N ALA A 77 8.53 -8.25 -0.08
CA ALA A 77 8.08 -8.07 1.28
C ALA A 77 8.43 -6.64 1.75
N ARG A 78 7.42 -5.81 2.01
CA ARG A 78 7.55 -4.45 2.53
C ARG A 78 7.48 -4.47 4.05
N LEU A 79 8.49 -3.90 4.71
CA LEU A 79 8.54 -3.70 6.16
C LEU A 79 8.29 -2.22 6.47
N ASN A 80 7.16 -1.92 7.12
CA ASN A 80 6.82 -0.55 7.48
C ASN A 80 7.47 -0.18 8.84
N PHE A 81 8.49 0.69 8.82
CA PHE A 81 9.20 1.11 10.03
C PHE A 81 8.49 2.22 10.81
N SER A 82 7.30 2.65 10.38
CA SER A 82 6.43 3.51 11.20
C SER A 82 5.97 2.82 12.48
N HIS A 83 6.01 1.48 12.51
CA HIS A 83 5.66 0.64 13.64
C HIS A 83 6.70 -0.46 13.88
N GLY A 84 6.67 -1.07 15.07
CA GLY A 84 7.54 -2.19 15.43
C GLY A 84 8.95 -1.78 15.84
N SER A 85 9.61 -2.64 16.62
CA SER A 85 11.01 -2.45 17.03
C SER A 85 11.97 -3.05 16.00
N HIS A 86 13.27 -2.78 16.16
CA HIS A 86 14.30 -3.39 15.32
C HIS A 86 14.31 -4.92 15.46
N GLU A 87 14.08 -5.44 16.67
CA GLU A 87 14.00 -6.88 16.94
C GLU A 87 12.81 -7.52 16.21
N TYR A 88 11.65 -6.84 16.23
CA TYR A 88 10.46 -7.29 15.51
C TYR A 88 10.70 -7.40 14.00
N HIS A 89 11.35 -6.38 13.40
CA HIS A 89 11.69 -6.40 11.98
C HIS A 89 12.80 -7.41 11.68
N GLY A 90 13.79 -7.58 12.57
CA GLY A 90 14.85 -8.56 12.45
C GLY A 90 14.32 -10.00 12.42
N GLU A 91 13.39 -10.33 13.32
CA GLU A 91 12.69 -11.62 13.32
C GLU A 91 11.86 -11.79 12.04
N THR A 92 11.17 -10.75 11.59
CA THR A 92 10.37 -10.79 10.36
C THR A 92 11.25 -11.05 9.13
N ILE A 93 12.42 -10.42 9.02
CA ILE A 93 13.39 -10.68 7.96
C ILE A 93 13.89 -12.12 8.00
N LYS A 94 14.18 -12.65 9.19
CA LYS A 94 14.58 -14.05 9.36
C LYS A 94 13.50 -14.99 8.83
N ASN A 95 12.23 -14.78 9.22
CA ASN A 95 11.11 -15.60 8.78
C ASN A 95 10.89 -15.51 7.26
N ILE A 96 11.05 -14.33 6.65
CA ILE A 96 10.96 -14.17 5.19
C ILE A 96 12.04 -15.01 4.48
N ARG A 97 13.29 -14.91 4.93
CA ARG A 97 14.39 -15.69 4.34
C ARG A 97 14.15 -17.19 4.50
N GLU A 98 13.77 -17.61 5.70
CA GLU A 98 13.44 -19.02 5.97
C GLU A 98 12.30 -19.52 5.08
N ALA A 99 11.23 -18.74 4.94
CA ALA A 99 10.10 -19.11 4.08
C ALA A 99 10.50 -19.28 2.62
N VAL A 100 11.31 -18.36 2.08
CA VAL A 100 11.78 -18.42 0.68
C VAL A 100 12.68 -19.62 0.43
N GLU A 101 13.61 -19.91 1.34
CA GLU A 101 14.53 -21.04 1.20
C GLU A 101 13.85 -22.40 1.39
N THR A 102 12.73 -22.45 2.12
CA THR A 102 12.02 -23.70 2.43
C THR A 102 10.74 -23.92 1.61
N VAL A 103 10.32 -22.95 0.78
CA VAL A 103 9.07 -23.05 0.02
C VAL A 103 9.08 -24.18 -1.01
N THR A 104 10.26 -24.52 -1.54
CA THR A 104 10.51 -25.60 -2.50
C THR A 104 11.97 -26.04 -2.43
N SER A 105 12.23 -27.33 -2.63
CA SER A 105 13.58 -27.86 -2.82
C SER A 105 14.00 -27.91 -4.30
N ASP A 106 13.06 -27.69 -5.22
CA ASP A 106 13.32 -27.71 -6.66
C ASP A 106 13.75 -26.30 -7.14
N PRO A 107 14.98 -26.14 -7.65
CA PRO A 107 15.50 -24.85 -8.10
C PRO A 107 14.72 -24.26 -9.28
N LEU A 108 14.01 -25.07 -10.07
CA LEU A 108 13.17 -24.57 -11.18
C LEU A 108 11.92 -23.85 -10.69
N TYR A 109 11.48 -24.14 -9.47
CA TYR A 109 10.31 -23.50 -8.86
C TYR A 109 10.69 -22.46 -7.80
N TYR A 110 11.99 -22.21 -7.59
CA TYR A 110 12.45 -21.18 -6.67
C TYR A 110 11.97 -19.80 -7.10
N ARG A 111 11.44 -19.02 -6.16
CA ARG A 111 10.96 -17.66 -6.40
C ARG A 111 11.68 -16.71 -5.46
N SER A 112 12.56 -15.89 -6.01
CA SER A 112 13.22 -14.83 -5.25
C SER A 112 12.20 -13.82 -4.72
N VAL A 113 12.36 -13.41 -3.47
CA VAL A 113 11.57 -12.35 -2.84
C VAL A 113 12.51 -11.24 -2.38
N ALA A 114 12.27 -10.01 -2.85
CA ALA A 114 13.00 -8.85 -2.37
C ALA A 114 12.45 -8.40 -1.01
N ILE A 115 13.29 -7.77 -0.19
CA ILE A 115 12.87 -7.14 1.07
C ILE A 115 13.03 -5.63 0.91
N ALA A 116 11.94 -4.90 1.06
CA ALA A 116 11.90 -3.45 1.00
C ALA A 116 11.70 -2.88 2.41
N LEU A 117 12.58 -1.98 2.82
CA LEU A 117 12.41 -1.18 4.02
C LEU A 117 11.67 0.11 3.65
N ASP A 118 10.52 0.32 4.28
CA ASP A 118 9.79 1.58 4.17
C ASP A 118 10.03 2.43 5.41
N THR A 119 10.58 3.61 5.20
CA THR A 119 11.01 4.52 6.27
C THR A 119 9.82 5.23 6.87
N LYS A 120 9.85 5.50 8.18
CA LYS A 120 8.82 6.32 8.85
C LYS A 120 8.67 7.72 8.23
N GLY A 121 9.76 8.31 7.74
CA GLY A 121 9.75 9.68 7.22
C GLY A 121 9.45 10.74 8.29
N PRO A 122 9.25 12.01 7.89
CA PRO A 122 8.95 13.13 8.78
C PRO A 122 7.45 13.20 9.13
N GLU A 123 6.87 12.08 9.57
CA GLU A 123 5.46 12.04 9.98
C GLU A 123 5.24 12.82 11.28
N ILE A 124 4.14 13.56 11.33
CA ILE A 124 3.63 14.19 12.55
C ILE A 124 2.61 13.24 13.17
N ARG A 125 2.82 12.85 14.42
CA ARG A 125 1.96 11.93 15.17
C ARG A 125 1.35 12.63 16.38
N THR A 126 0.13 12.22 16.71
CA THR A 126 -0.53 12.60 17.96
C THR A 126 0.00 11.79 19.13
N GLY A 127 -0.16 12.32 20.33
CA GLY A 127 0.12 11.61 21.59
C GLY A 127 -0.99 10.63 21.94
N LEU A 128 -0.75 9.81 22.96
CA LEU A 128 -1.77 8.90 23.51
C LEU A 128 -2.95 9.68 24.09
N VAL A 129 -4.14 9.07 24.05
CA VAL A 129 -5.33 9.63 24.68
C VAL A 129 -5.27 9.31 26.17
N LYS A 130 -5.17 10.35 27.01
CA LYS A 130 -5.05 10.24 28.48
C LYS A 130 -3.99 9.22 28.95
N GLY A 131 -2.89 9.10 28.23
CA GLY A 131 -1.79 8.18 28.54
C GLY A 131 -2.05 6.70 28.26
N LYS A 132 -3.13 6.35 27.56
CA LYS A 132 -3.52 4.96 27.30
C LYS A 132 -3.50 4.65 25.80
N VAL A 133 -3.14 3.40 25.48
CA VAL A 133 -3.00 2.92 24.09
C VAL A 133 -4.35 2.63 23.44
N GLU A 134 -5.31 2.10 24.18
CA GLU A 134 -6.62 1.66 23.66
C GLU A 134 -7.75 2.66 23.96
N GLU A 135 -7.42 3.82 24.53
CA GLU A 135 -8.43 4.85 24.79
C GLU A 135 -8.59 5.73 23.55
N GLU A 136 -9.83 6.02 23.19
CA GLU A 136 -10.19 6.91 22.11
C GLU A 136 -10.99 8.11 22.66
N VAL A 137 -11.03 9.19 21.88
CA VAL A 137 -11.85 10.35 22.22
C VAL A 137 -12.59 10.86 21.00
N GLU A 138 -13.89 11.13 21.18
CA GLU A 138 -14.75 11.66 20.14
C GLU A 138 -14.60 13.18 20.04
N LEU A 139 -14.32 13.70 18.85
CA LEU A 139 -14.31 15.12 18.56
C LEU A 139 -15.65 15.54 17.96
N GLN A 140 -16.43 16.31 18.71
CA GLN A 140 -17.71 16.81 18.23
C GLN A 140 -17.52 17.94 17.20
N LYS A 141 -18.22 17.83 16.07
CA LYS A 141 -18.19 18.85 15.02
C LYS A 141 -18.58 20.22 15.55
N GLY A 142 -17.76 21.23 15.26
CA GLY A 142 -17.98 22.61 15.68
C GLY A 142 -17.40 22.95 17.06
N SER A 143 -17.00 21.95 17.85
CA SER A 143 -16.24 22.16 19.07
C SER A 143 -14.86 22.77 18.76
N SER A 144 -14.26 23.41 19.76
CA SER A 144 -12.90 23.95 19.65
C SER A 144 -11.96 23.04 20.42
N VAL A 145 -10.81 22.73 19.82
CA VAL A 145 -9.74 21.93 20.42
C VAL A 145 -8.46 22.76 20.39
N ARG A 146 -7.59 22.56 21.38
CA ARG A 146 -6.23 23.13 21.38
C ARG A 146 -5.26 22.07 20.87
N VAL A 147 -4.40 22.45 19.92
CA VAL A 147 -3.31 21.59 19.45
C VAL A 147 -2.05 22.06 20.13
N LEU A 148 -1.35 21.18 20.86
CA LEU A 148 -0.15 21.53 21.63
C LEU A 148 1.07 20.78 21.12
N THR A 149 2.23 21.43 21.21
CA THR A 149 3.52 20.85 20.80
C THR A 149 4.53 20.73 21.93
N SER A 150 4.20 21.25 23.13
CA SER A 150 5.07 21.20 24.31
C SER A 150 5.27 19.77 24.80
N ALA A 151 6.52 19.36 25.06
CA ALA A 151 6.83 18.01 25.55
C ALA A 151 6.16 17.69 26.90
N ASP A 152 5.89 18.70 27.74
CA ASP A 152 5.24 18.54 29.03
C ASP A 152 3.78 18.07 28.91
N ASP A 153 3.16 18.24 27.75
CA ASP A 153 1.77 17.87 27.47
C ASP A 153 1.64 16.60 26.63
N LYS A 154 2.75 15.89 26.43
CA LYS A 154 2.76 14.60 25.77
C LYS A 154 1.78 13.64 26.46
N ASP A 155 1.01 12.93 25.64
CA ASP A 155 0.06 11.90 26.06
C ASP A 155 -1.13 12.40 26.93
N LYS A 156 -1.38 13.73 26.94
CA LYS A 156 -2.55 14.34 27.61
C LYS A 156 -3.74 14.59 26.67
N THR A 157 -3.78 13.96 25.50
CA THR A 157 -4.88 14.15 24.54
C THR A 157 -6.21 13.71 25.17
N ASP A 158 -7.24 14.57 25.16
CA ASP A 158 -8.49 14.32 25.90
C ASP A 158 -9.76 14.85 25.22
N GLY A 159 -9.67 15.24 23.95
CA GLY A 159 -10.78 15.75 23.14
C GLY A 159 -10.95 17.27 23.20
N THR A 160 -10.41 17.91 24.24
CA THR A 160 -10.26 19.38 24.29
C THR A 160 -8.85 19.82 23.92
N LEU A 161 -7.89 18.90 24.09
CA LEU A 161 -6.47 19.06 23.82
C LEU A 161 -6.00 17.89 22.95
N ILE A 162 -5.18 18.20 21.95
CA ILE A 162 -4.48 17.22 21.12
C ILE A 162 -3.00 17.57 21.14
N TRP A 163 -2.16 16.67 21.62
CA TRP A 163 -0.71 16.85 21.53
C TRP A 163 -0.17 16.27 20.22
N VAL A 164 0.81 16.95 19.61
CA VAL A 164 1.51 16.49 18.40
C VAL A 164 3.03 16.61 18.54
N ASP A 165 3.77 15.70 17.91
CA ASP A 165 5.23 15.59 18.00
C ASP A 165 6.02 16.54 17.08
N TYR A 166 5.40 17.63 16.61
CA TYR A 166 6.02 18.62 15.71
C TYR A 166 6.12 20.01 16.36
N PRO A 167 7.22 20.32 17.08
CA PRO A 167 7.42 21.60 17.78
C PRO A 167 7.28 22.85 16.91
N SER A 168 7.60 22.75 15.62
CA SER A 168 7.55 23.88 14.69
C SER A 168 6.18 24.09 14.05
N LEU A 169 5.14 23.33 14.45
CA LEU A 169 3.80 23.44 13.88
C LEU A 169 3.24 24.87 13.88
N PRO A 170 3.33 25.65 14.98
CA PRO A 170 2.78 27.01 15.01
C PRO A 170 3.47 27.98 14.03
N LYS A 171 4.71 27.68 13.62
CA LYS A 171 5.50 28.52 12.69
C LYS A 171 5.13 28.30 11.23
N VAL A 172 4.61 27.13 10.90
CA VAL A 172 4.28 26.75 9.52
C VAL A 172 2.79 26.91 9.20
N LEU A 173 1.95 27.03 10.23
CA LEU A 173 0.52 27.24 10.06
C LEU A 173 0.16 28.71 9.91
N SER A 174 -1.00 28.94 9.32
CA SER A 174 -1.63 30.26 9.23
C SER A 174 -3.09 30.19 9.64
N LYS A 175 -3.65 31.32 10.08
CA LYS A 175 -5.07 31.41 10.42
C LYS A 175 -5.91 31.03 9.20
N GLY A 176 -6.88 30.14 9.41
CA GLY A 176 -7.70 29.56 8.36
C GLY A 176 -7.11 28.30 7.71
N GLY A 177 -5.86 27.93 8.03
CA GLY A 177 -5.24 26.67 7.61
C GLY A 177 -5.98 25.45 8.15
N GLN A 178 -5.64 24.29 7.60
CA GLN A 178 -6.26 23.01 7.95
C GLN A 178 -5.23 22.04 8.54
N ILE A 179 -5.65 21.31 9.56
CA ILE A 179 -4.90 20.20 10.13
C ILE A 179 -5.74 18.95 9.94
N TYR A 180 -5.15 17.92 9.37
CA TYR A 180 -5.78 16.63 9.15
C TYR A 180 -5.23 15.61 10.14
N ILE A 181 -6.13 14.82 10.73
CA ILE A 181 -5.80 13.78 11.70
C ILE A 181 -6.47 12.49 11.22
N ASP A 182 -5.82 11.36 11.50
CA ASP A 182 -6.31 10.01 11.21
C ASP A 182 -6.64 9.80 9.72
N ASP A 183 -5.59 9.78 8.88
CA ASP A 183 -5.68 9.62 7.42
C ASP A 183 -6.64 10.61 6.72
N GLY A 184 -6.87 11.77 7.35
CA GLY A 184 -7.73 12.83 6.83
C GLY A 184 -9.20 12.71 7.20
N LEU A 185 -9.59 11.74 8.03
CA LEU A 185 -10.96 11.59 8.52
C LEU A 185 -11.41 12.78 9.38
N ILE A 186 -10.48 13.34 10.16
CA ILE A 186 -10.73 14.50 11.01
C ILE A 186 -10.05 15.72 10.40
N ALA A 187 -10.80 16.80 10.24
CA ALA A 187 -10.29 18.08 9.74
C ALA A 187 -10.53 19.19 10.77
N LEU A 188 -9.45 19.79 11.25
CA LEU A 188 -9.47 20.98 12.09
C LEU A 188 -9.20 22.21 11.24
N LYS A 189 -9.84 23.33 11.58
CA LYS A 189 -9.57 24.64 10.99
C LYS A 189 -8.91 25.54 12.03
N VAL A 190 -7.72 26.05 11.70
CA VAL A 190 -6.96 26.94 12.58
C VAL A 190 -7.72 28.25 12.77
N LYS A 191 -8.26 28.48 13.97
CA LYS A 191 -8.94 29.73 14.32
C LYS A 191 -7.97 30.80 14.82
N GLU A 192 -6.96 30.38 15.59
CA GLU A 192 -5.96 31.21 16.24
C GLU A 192 -4.65 30.43 16.39
N ILE A 193 -3.53 31.13 16.49
CA ILE A 193 -2.19 30.58 16.75
C ILE A 193 -1.67 31.23 18.03
N GLY A 194 -1.19 30.42 18.97
CA GLY A 194 -0.69 30.86 20.27
C GLY A 194 0.55 31.73 20.14
N LYS A 195 0.65 32.76 20.99
CA LYS A 195 1.80 33.69 21.01
C LYS A 195 3.08 33.07 21.59
N ASP A 196 2.95 31.94 22.26
CA ASP A 196 4.00 31.22 22.98
C ASP A 196 4.71 30.15 22.13
N GLU A 197 4.40 30.07 20.83
CA GLU A 197 4.90 29.05 19.89
C GLU A 197 4.60 27.60 20.34
N ARG A 198 3.65 27.41 21.28
CA ARG A 198 3.31 26.11 21.87
C ARG A 198 1.92 25.60 21.48
N THR A 199 1.06 26.48 20.94
CA THR A 199 -0.37 26.23 20.68
C THR A 199 -0.81 26.76 19.32
#